data_AF-A0A3R6WJ70-F1
#
_entry.id   AF-A0A3R6WJ70-F1
#
_cell.length_a   1.000
_cell.length_b   1.000
_cell.length_c   1.000
_cell.angle_alpha   90.00
_cell.angle_beta   90.00
_cell.angle_gamma   90.00
#
_symmetry.space_group_name_H-M   'P 1'
#
loop_
_entity.id
_entity.type
_entity.pdbx_description
1 polymer ?
#
loop_
_entity_poly.entity_id
_entity_poly.type
_entity_poly.pdbx_seq_one_letter_code
_entity_poly.pdbx_strand_id
1 'polypeptide(L)'
;MDHERGVMFDSKIGMWPVVDYLPAARNTRNRPAGTMVTTLVNVNAAVYRDYIMSRVIPAIKAKFPSRNKHVVLQHDNATPHAAITDELLATVSTDGWTFVVRSQPPNSPDLNVLDLGFFASIQSLQYKSVSRTVDDIIEATLSAFECLGVEKLENVFLTFQAVMRLVIQHSGDNQFRLPHLGKDALRRAGALMENVSCPVALLA
;
A
#
# COMPACT_ATOMS: atom_id res chain seq x y z
N MET A 1 -7.84 -13.27 13.52
CA MET A 1 -6.95 -12.61 14.50
C MET A 1 -5.82 -13.57 14.86
N ASP A 2 -4.57 -13.12 14.90
CA ASP A 2 -3.44 -13.95 15.32
C ASP A 2 -3.15 -13.69 16.80
N HIS A 3 -3.64 -14.59 17.67
CA HIS A 3 -3.57 -14.44 19.12
C HIS A 3 -2.19 -14.80 19.70
N GLU A 4 -1.24 -15.28 18.89
CA GLU A 4 0.00 -15.89 19.39
C GLU A 4 1.10 -14.89 19.78
N ARG A 5 1.00 -13.60 19.42
CA ARG A 5 2.04 -12.60 19.72
C ARG A 5 1.62 -11.44 20.61
N GLY A 6 0.35 -11.36 21.02
CA GLY A 6 -0.16 -10.25 21.85
C GLY A 6 -0.12 -8.86 21.20
N VAL A 7 0.38 -8.75 19.96
CA VAL A 7 0.43 -7.52 19.17
C VAL A 7 -0.45 -7.73 17.94
N MET A 8 -1.52 -6.95 17.85
CA MET A 8 -2.41 -6.95 16.70
C MET A 8 -1.69 -6.33 15.50
N PHE A 9 -1.69 -7.02 14.36
CA PHE A 9 -1.19 -6.46 13.11
C PHE A 9 -2.06 -5.28 12.68
N ASP A 10 -1.47 -4.12 12.48
CA ASP A 10 -2.15 -2.85 12.20
C ASP A 10 -2.52 -2.67 10.72
N SER A 11 -2.37 -3.72 9.91
CA SER A 11 -2.57 -3.72 8.45
C SER A 11 -1.59 -2.85 7.67
N LYS A 12 -0.44 -2.46 8.26
CA LYS A 12 0.59 -1.63 7.63
C LYS A 12 1.96 -2.30 7.70
N ILE A 13 2.73 -2.20 6.61
CA ILE A 13 4.12 -2.70 6.56
C ILE A 13 5.10 -1.54 6.79
N GLY A 14 5.03 -0.53 5.93
CA GLY A 14 5.87 0.65 6.01
C GLY A 14 5.62 1.59 4.85
N MET A 15 6.19 2.79 4.97
CA MET A 15 6.18 3.80 3.94
C MET A 15 7.55 4.48 3.92
N TRP A 16 8.11 4.65 2.73
CA TRP A 16 9.45 5.21 2.57
C TRP A 16 9.41 6.29 1.48
N PRO A 17 9.81 7.54 1.79
CA PRO A 17 9.96 8.55 0.76
C PRO A 17 11.10 8.18 -0.20
N VAL A 18 10.92 8.50 -1.47
CA VAL A 18 11.94 8.34 -2.52
C VAL A 18 12.53 9.71 -2.82
N VAL A 19 13.55 10.09 -2.03
CA VAL A 19 14.18 11.41 -2.06
C VAL A 19 15.67 11.31 -1.80
N ASP A 20 16.42 12.29 -2.32
CA ASP A 20 17.82 12.53 -1.99
C ASP A 20 17.94 13.83 -1.20
N TYR A 21 18.99 13.93 -0.38
CA TYR A 21 19.36 15.17 0.28
C TYR A 21 20.64 15.72 -0.37
N LEU A 22 20.52 16.84 -1.08
CA LEU A 22 21.61 17.44 -1.84
C LEU A 22 21.91 18.85 -1.33
N PRO A 23 23.18 19.30 -1.29
CA PRO A 23 23.50 20.66 -0.91
C PRO A 23 22.98 21.65 -1.97
N ALA A 24 22.40 22.76 -1.51
CA ALA A 24 21.92 23.83 -2.36
C ALA A 24 23.07 24.43 -3.19
N ALA A 25 22.94 24.41 -4.51
CA ALA A 25 24.00 24.90 -5.40
C ALA A 25 24.12 26.44 -5.46
N ARG A 26 23.08 27.17 -5.07
CA ARG A 26 23.01 28.64 -5.16
C ARG A 26 22.52 29.24 -3.87
N ASN A 27 23.04 30.41 -3.52
CA ASN A 27 22.47 31.24 -2.46
C ASN A 27 21.11 31.79 -2.91
N THR A 28 20.13 31.71 -2.02
CA THR A 28 18.85 32.41 -2.13
C THR A 28 18.53 33.09 -0.80
N ARG A 29 17.58 34.03 -0.79
CA ARG A 29 17.19 34.79 0.41
C ARG A 29 16.88 33.89 1.63
N ASN A 30 16.34 32.69 1.40
CA ASN A 30 15.91 31.77 2.46
C ASN A 30 16.75 30.48 2.53
N ARG A 31 17.79 30.35 1.69
CA ARG A 31 18.59 29.12 1.59
C ARG A 31 20.00 29.45 1.11
N PRO A 32 20.97 29.52 2.03
CA PRO A 32 22.39 29.59 1.68
C PRO A 32 22.83 28.40 0.83
N ALA A 33 23.86 28.60 0.02
CA ALA A 33 24.53 27.52 -0.68
C ALA A 33 25.13 26.53 0.34
N GLY A 34 25.05 25.24 0.04
CA GLY A 34 25.47 24.17 0.95
C GLY A 34 24.39 23.68 1.92
N THR A 35 23.26 24.37 2.09
CA THR A 35 22.14 23.84 2.89
C THR A 35 21.60 22.56 2.25
N MET A 36 21.44 21.48 3.01
CA MET A 36 20.87 20.22 2.49
C MET A 36 19.40 20.42 2.10
N VAL A 37 19.05 19.93 0.92
CA VAL A 37 17.74 20.09 0.27
C VAL A 37 17.21 18.74 -0.14
N THR A 38 16.01 18.45 0.30
CA THR A 38 15.23 17.31 -0.18
C THR A 38 14.88 17.49 -1.65
N THR A 39 15.32 16.55 -2.47
CA THR A 39 15.14 16.52 -3.91
C THR A 39 14.40 15.25 -4.29
N LEU A 40 13.40 15.39 -5.16
CA LEU A 40 12.62 14.26 -5.63
C LEU A 40 13.49 13.37 -6.54
N VAL A 41 13.46 12.06 -6.27
CA VAL A 41 14.15 11.06 -7.07
C VAL A 41 13.14 10.38 -7.98
N ASN A 42 13.45 10.28 -9.27
CA ASN A 42 12.58 9.59 -10.20
C ASN A 42 12.70 8.07 -9.99
N VAL A 43 11.58 7.39 -9.82
CA VAL A 43 11.56 5.95 -9.54
C VAL A 43 11.84 5.20 -10.83
N ASN A 44 13.10 4.77 -11.00
CA ASN A 44 13.49 3.86 -12.08
C ASN A 44 13.56 2.41 -11.56
N ALA A 45 13.80 1.47 -12.46
CA ALA A 45 13.91 0.04 -12.15
C ALA A 45 14.92 -0.27 -11.03
N ALA A 46 16.07 0.43 -11.00
CA ALA A 46 17.11 0.19 -9.99
C ALA A 46 16.68 0.69 -8.61
N VAL A 47 16.13 1.91 -8.53
CA VAL A 47 15.62 2.49 -7.28
C VAL A 47 14.46 1.66 -6.73
N TYR A 48 13.51 1.27 -7.60
CA TYR A 48 12.38 0.45 -7.19
C TYR A 48 12.84 -0.91 -6.64
N ARG A 49 13.74 -1.58 -7.37
CA ARG A 49 14.34 -2.84 -6.92
C ARG A 49 15.04 -2.70 -5.58
N ASP A 50 15.87 -1.68 -5.42
CA ASP A 50 16.56 -1.42 -4.15
C ASP A 50 15.57 -1.27 -2.99
N TYR A 51 14.51 -0.46 -3.16
CA TYR A 51 13.51 -0.25 -2.11
C TYR A 51 12.76 -1.52 -1.73
N ILE A 52 12.36 -2.34 -2.71
CA ILE A 52 11.71 -3.62 -2.43
C ILE A 52 12.64 -4.54 -1.63
N MET A 53 13.88 -4.69 -2.08
CA MET A 53 14.82 -5.67 -1.53
C MET A 53 15.38 -5.24 -0.17
N SER A 54 15.70 -3.95 0.00
CA SER A 54 16.34 -3.44 1.21
C SER A 54 15.36 -2.96 2.29
N ARG A 55 14.11 -2.64 1.92
CA ARG A 55 13.12 -2.06 2.85
C ARG A 55 11.86 -2.89 2.98
N VAL A 56 11.17 -3.16 1.87
CA VAL A 56 9.84 -3.82 1.91
C VAL A 56 9.93 -5.26 2.40
N ILE A 57 10.80 -6.08 1.79
CA ILE A 57 10.94 -7.49 2.16
C ILE A 57 11.35 -7.66 3.64
N PRO A 58 12.39 -6.96 4.14
CA PRO A 58 12.74 -7.02 5.57
C PRO A 58 11.59 -6.58 6.48
N ALA A 59 10.87 -5.52 6.12
CA ALA A 59 9.75 -5.04 6.93
C ALA A 59 8.59 -6.06 6.99
N ILE A 60 8.30 -6.76 5.89
CA ILE A 60 7.31 -7.84 5.87
C ILE A 60 7.75 -8.96 6.81
N LYS A 61 8.99 -9.44 6.69
CA LYS A 61 9.50 -10.52 7.57
C LYS A 61 9.46 -10.14 9.05
N ALA A 62 9.65 -8.86 9.38
CA ALA A 62 9.67 -8.36 10.75
C ALA A 62 8.26 -8.16 11.34
N LYS A 63 7.31 -7.63 10.55
CA LYS A 63 6.00 -7.17 11.06
C LYS A 63 4.83 -8.10 10.75
N PHE A 64 4.90 -8.85 9.65
CA PHE A 64 3.74 -9.57 9.15
C PHE A 64 3.47 -10.82 9.99
N PRO A 65 2.20 -11.07 10.40
CA PRO A 65 1.85 -12.20 11.25
C PRO A 65 2.17 -13.54 10.57
N SER A 66 2.91 -14.40 11.27
CA SER A 66 3.67 -15.50 10.67
C SER A 66 2.88 -16.77 10.39
N ARG A 67 1.55 -16.78 10.54
CA ARG A 67 0.72 -17.98 10.39
C ARG A 67 0.73 -18.53 8.96
N ASN A 68 0.92 -17.68 7.96
CA ASN A 68 1.20 -18.06 6.58
C ASN A 68 2.33 -17.16 6.04
N LYS A 69 3.49 -17.75 5.76
CA LYS A 69 4.68 -17.04 5.26
C LYS A 69 4.74 -16.99 3.72
N HIS A 70 3.64 -17.29 3.03
CA HIS A 70 3.50 -17.11 1.60
C HIS A 70 2.93 -15.71 1.30
N VAL A 71 3.74 -14.85 0.70
CA VAL A 71 3.42 -13.46 0.40
C VAL A 71 3.38 -13.25 -1.11
N VAL A 72 2.26 -12.71 -1.58
CA VAL A 72 2.11 -12.23 -2.96
C VAL A 72 2.32 -10.72 -2.96
N LEU A 73 3.41 -10.24 -3.55
CA LEU A 73 3.62 -8.83 -3.82
C LEU A 73 2.83 -8.45 -5.07
N GLN A 74 1.78 -7.67 -4.87
CA GLN A 74 1.01 -7.10 -5.96
C GLN A 74 1.50 -5.69 -6.30
N HIS A 75 1.63 -5.40 -7.60
CA HIS A 75 1.88 -4.05 -8.13
C HIS A 75 1.18 -3.84 -9.48
N ASP A 76 1.12 -2.60 -9.95
CA ASP A 76 0.66 -2.29 -11.30
C ASP A 76 1.75 -2.56 -12.37
N ASN A 77 1.43 -2.30 -13.63
CA ASN A 77 2.32 -2.56 -14.76
C ASN A 77 3.23 -1.37 -15.12
N ALA A 78 3.53 -0.45 -14.18
CA ALA A 78 4.47 0.62 -14.46
C ALA A 78 5.85 0.06 -14.84
N THR A 79 6.53 0.68 -15.83
CA THR A 79 7.79 0.16 -16.39
C THR A 79 8.86 -0.22 -15.35
N PRO A 80 9.10 0.56 -14.27
CA PRO A 80 10.08 0.19 -13.23
C PRO A 80 9.76 -1.11 -12.50
N HIS A 81 8.50 -1.51 -12.43
CA HIS A 81 8.04 -2.67 -11.66
C HIS A 81 8.46 -4.00 -12.29
N ALA A 82 8.72 -4.02 -13.60
CA ALA A 82 9.27 -5.18 -14.30
C ALA A 82 10.65 -5.62 -13.77
N ALA A 83 11.31 -4.79 -12.94
CA ALA A 83 12.55 -5.14 -12.27
C ALA A 83 12.38 -6.16 -11.13
N ILE A 84 11.15 -6.42 -10.68
CA ILE A 84 10.82 -7.41 -9.65
C ILE A 84 10.24 -8.63 -10.35
N THR A 85 10.92 -9.77 -10.23
CA THR A 85 10.49 -11.06 -10.80
C THR A 85 10.43 -12.14 -9.74
N ASP A 86 9.75 -13.24 -10.02
CA ASP A 86 9.69 -14.40 -9.12
C ASP A 86 11.12 -14.97 -8.88
N GLU A 87 12.00 -14.94 -9.88
CA GLU A 87 13.40 -15.38 -9.72
C GLU A 87 14.18 -14.48 -8.77
N LEU A 88 13.96 -13.16 -8.82
CA LEU A 88 14.58 -12.24 -7.87
C LEU A 88 14.04 -12.49 -6.45
N LEU A 89 12.74 -12.65 -6.30
CA LEU A 89 12.09 -12.86 -5.01
C LEU A 89 12.42 -14.22 -4.39
N ALA A 90 12.75 -15.23 -5.20
CA ALA A 90 13.27 -16.51 -4.73
C ALA A 90 14.55 -16.33 -3.90
N THR A 91 15.41 -15.36 -4.23
CA THR A 91 16.67 -15.10 -3.49
C THR A 91 16.46 -14.61 -2.06
N VAL A 92 15.29 -14.06 -1.76
CA VAL A 92 14.91 -13.56 -0.42
C VAL A 92 13.82 -14.42 0.24
N SER A 93 13.38 -15.47 -0.42
CA SER A 93 12.44 -16.49 0.08
C SER A 93 13.16 -17.48 1.00
N THR A 94 13.59 -16.96 2.15
CA THR A 94 14.35 -17.68 3.18
C THR A 94 13.54 -17.82 4.46
N ASP A 95 13.98 -18.67 5.39
CA ASP A 95 13.39 -18.77 6.75
C ASP A 95 11.91 -19.17 6.74
N GLY A 96 11.54 -20.01 5.76
CA GLY A 96 10.19 -20.48 5.50
C GLY A 96 9.30 -19.44 4.81
N TRP A 97 9.82 -18.27 4.45
CA TRP A 97 9.09 -17.31 3.62
C TRP A 97 9.12 -17.70 2.15
N THR A 98 8.01 -17.46 1.47
CA THR A 98 7.89 -17.55 0.01
C THR A 98 7.34 -16.23 -0.49
N PHE A 99 8.09 -15.54 -1.32
CA PHE A 99 7.67 -14.32 -1.97
C PHE A 99 7.49 -14.58 -3.47
N VAL A 100 6.33 -14.19 -3.98
CA VAL A 100 6.02 -14.17 -5.41
C VAL A 100 5.46 -12.82 -5.80
N VAL A 101 5.60 -12.42 -7.05
CA VAL A 101 5.08 -11.17 -7.58
C VAL A 101 3.92 -11.42 -8.53
N ARG A 102 2.86 -10.62 -8.43
CA ARG A 102 1.76 -10.67 -9.39
C ARG A 102 1.43 -9.26 -9.85
N SER A 103 1.43 -9.08 -11.16
CA SER A 103 0.98 -7.83 -11.75
C SER A 103 -0.55 -7.80 -11.82
N GLN A 104 -1.08 -6.63 -11.54
CA GLN A 104 -2.51 -6.36 -11.65
C GLN A 104 -2.95 -6.29 -13.12
N PRO A 105 -4.22 -6.58 -13.43
CA PRO A 105 -4.76 -6.36 -14.77
C PRO A 105 -4.57 -4.91 -15.25
N PRO A 106 -4.26 -4.68 -16.55
CA PRO A 106 -4.09 -3.34 -17.09
C PRO A 106 -5.35 -2.47 -16.92
N ASN A 107 -5.16 -1.18 -16.63
CA ASN A 107 -6.23 -0.17 -16.48
C ASN A 107 -7.29 -0.49 -15.40
N SER A 108 -6.92 -1.25 -14.37
CA SER A 108 -7.87 -1.66 -13.32
C SER A 108 -7.51 -1.09 -11.95
N PRO A 109 -7.36 0.23 -11.73
CA PRO A 109 -6.93 0.79 -10.44
C PRO A 109 -7.82 0.39 -9.25
N ASP A 110 -9.07 0.01 -9.52
CA ASP A 110 -10.02 -0.57 -8.58
C ASP A 110 -9.58 -1.95 -8.03
N LEU A 111 -8.69 -2.63 -8.76
CA LEU A 111 -8.00 -3.85 -8.37
C LEU A 111 -6.64 -3.62 -7.69
N ASN A 112 -6.27 -2.37 -7.35
CA ASN A 112 -5.17 -2.06 -6.42
C ASN A 112 -5.74 -1.57 -5.10
N VAL A 113 -5.52 -2.29 -3.99
CA VAL A 113 -6.00 -1.83 -2.67
C VAL A 113 -5.41 -0.46 -2.27
N LEU A 114 -4.20 -0.15 -2.75
CA LEU A 114 -3.55 1.11 -2.46
C LEU A 114 -4.25 2.29 -3.15
N ASP A 115 -4.54 2.16 -4.44
CA ASP A 115 -5.24 3.19 -5.23
C ASP A 115 -6.72 3.27 -4.85
N LEU A 116 -7.38 2.12 -4.62
CA LEU A 116 -8.81 2.05 -4.34
C LEU A 116 -9.22 2.85 -3.09
N GLY A 117 -8.36 2.90 -2.07
CA GLY A 117 -8.74 3.63 -0.85
C GLY A 117 -7.64 3.89 0.17
N PHE A 118 -6.48 3.24 0.09
CA PHE A 118 -5.40 3.48 1.04
C PHE A 118 -4.85 4.90 0.90
N PHE A 119 -4.47 5.30 -0.32
CA PHE A 119 -3.92 6.63 -0.59
C PHE A 119 -4.93 7.73 -0.32
N ALA A 120 -6.19 7.55 -0.73
CA ALA A 120 -7.27 8.50 -0.41
C ALA A 120 -7.45 8.68 1.11
N SER A 121 -7.28 7.60 1.89
CA SER A 121 -7.37 7.66 3.35
C SER A 121 -6.20 8.45 3.96
N ILE A 122 -4.96 8.21 3.52
CA ILE A 122 -3.79 8.99 3.95
C ILE A 122 -3.98 10.47 3.58
N GLN A 123 -4.37 10.73 2.34
CA GLN A 123 -4.54 12.08 1.82
C GLN A 123 -5.58 12.87 2.62
N SER A 124 -6.66 12.23 3.03
CA SER A 124 -7.70 12.86 3.89
C SER A 124 -7.17 13.31 5.26
N LEU A 125 -6.16 12.63 5.80
CA LEU A 125 -5.49 13.00 7.04
C LEU A 125 -4.40 14.05 6.79
N GLN A 126 -3.62 13.87 5.73
CA GLN A 126 -2.58 14.79 5.32
C GLN A 126 -3.14 16.20 5.08
N TYR A 127 -4.31 16.33 4.43
CA TYR A 127 -4.95 17.63 4.16
C TYR A 127 -5.35 18.43 5.42
N LYS A 128 -5.32 17.81 6.60
CA LYS A 128 -5.53 18.51 7.89
C LYS A 128 -4.27 19.23 8.37
N SER A 129 -3.12 18.98 7.73
CA SER A 129 -1.83 19.60 8.04
C SER A 129 -1.52 20.70 7.03
N VAL A 130 -0.89 21.78 7.49
CA VAL A 130 -0.42 22.86 6.61
C VAL A 130 1.01 22.55 6.18
N SER A 131 1.19 22.18 4.92
CA SER A 131 2.52 21.92 4.35
C SER A 131 2.92 23.04 3.37
N ARG A 132 4.13 23.57 3.53
CA ARG A 132 4.71 24.64 2.68
C ARG A 132 5.98 24.20 1.97
N THR A 133 6.57 23.08 2.40
CA THR A 133 7.79 22.50 1.84
C THR A 133 7.60 21.01 1.50
N VAL A 134 8.53 20.44 0.74
CA VAL A 134 8.57 18.99 0.46
C VAL A 134 8.75 18.21 1.77
N ASP A 135 9.55 18.71 2.70
CA ASP A 135 9.76 18.09 4.00
C ASP A 135 8.47 18.08 4.83
N ASP A 136 7.73 19.19 4.84
CA ASP A 136 6.43 19.26 5.51
C ASP A 136 5.41 18.27 4.92
N ILE A 137 5.48 18.03 3.60
CA ILE A 137 4.63 17.04 2.93
C ILE A 137 5.03 15.63 3.37
N ILE A 138 6.33 15.31 3.36
CA ILE A 138 6.83 14.00 3.78
C ILE A 138 6.44 13.72 5.23
N GLU A 139 6.65 14.69 6.14
CA GLU A 139 6.29 14.57 7.55
C GLU A 139 4.77 14.39 7.72
N ALA A 140 3.95 15.23 7.07
CA ALA A 140 2.50 15.12 7.14
C ALA A 140 2.00 13.78 6.61
N THR A 141 2.58 13.28 5.51
CA THR A 141 2.22 11.98 4.92
C THR A 141 2.63 10.82 5.81
N LEU A 142 3.86 10.82 6.37
CA LEU A 142 4.30 9.79 7.32
C LEU A 142 3.45 9.80 8.61
N SER A 143 3.16 10.97 9.16
CA SER A 143 2.25 11.12 10.31
C SER A 143 0.85 10.59 9.99
N ALA A 144 0.31 10.93 8.81
CA ALA A 144 -0.98 10.43 8.36
C ALA A 144 -1.01 8.90 8.23
N PHE A 145 0.07 8.29 7.73
CA PHE A 145 0.21 6.83 7.67
C PHE A 145 0.22 6.19 9.07
N GLU A 146 0.96 6.76 10.02
CA GLU A 146 0.98 6.26 11.41
C GLU A 146 -0.38 6.42 12.09
N CYS A 147 -1.04 7.56 11.90
CA CYS A 147 -2.36 7.87 12.46
C CYS A 147 -3.51 7.10 11.79
N LEU A 148 -3.28 6.48 10.64
CA LEU A 148 -4.31 5.75 9.92
C LEU A 148 -4.73 4.51 10.72
N GLY A 149 -5.98 4.52 11.18
CA GLY A 149 -6.53 3.47 12.03
C GLY A 149 -6.81 2.17 11.28
N VAL A 150 -6.61 1.05 11.96
CA VAL A 150 -6.82 -0.31 11.43
C VAL A 150 -8.24 -0.52 10.87
N GLU A 151 -9.26 0.00 11.54
CA GLU A 151 -10.66 -0.12 11.10
C GLU A 151 -10.89 0.51 9.71
N LYS A 152 -10.18 1.61 9.41
CA LYS A 152 -10.25 2.27 8.10
C LYS A 152 -9.64 1.37 7.02
N LEU A 153 -8.55 0.69 7.34
CA LEU A 153 -7.88 -0.23 6.41
C LEU A 153 -8.70 -1.49 6.16
N GLU A 154 -9.27 -2.09 7.21
CA GLU A 154 -10.25 -3.18 7.10
C GLU A 154 -11.42 -2.78 6.18
N ASN A 155 -11.93 -1.55 6.34
CA ASN A 155 -12.99 -1.03 5.50
C ASN A 155 -12.57 -0.93 4.01
N VAL A 156 -11.30 -0.60 3.71
CA VAL A 156 -10.78 -0.59 2.34
C VAL A 156 -10.68 -2.02 1.80
N PHE A 157 -10.16 -2.98 2.57
CA PHE A 157 -10.10 -4.39 2.15
C PHE A 157 -11.48 -5.01 1.89
N LEU A 158 -12.48 -4.72 2.72
CA LEU A 158 -13.86 -5.18 2.46
C LEU A 158 -14.43 -4.56 1.18
N THR A 159 -14.09 -3.30 0.90
CA THR A 159 -14.48 -2.65 -0.37
C THR A 159 -13.78 -3.32 -1.55
N PHE A 160 -12.50 -3.61 -1.42
CA PHE A 160 -11.70 -4.31 -2.42
C PHE A 160 -12.31 -5.68 -2.78
N GLN A 161 -12.70 -6.47 -1.79
CA GLN A 161 -13.36 -7.76 -2.03
C GLN A 161 -14.73 -7.60 -2.71
N ALA A 162 -15.50 -6.58 -2.34
CA ALA A 162 -16.78 -6.30 -2.99
C ALA A 162 -16.59 -5.82 -4.44
N VAL A 163 -15.54 -5.07 -4.74
CA VAL A 163 -15.14 -4.66 -6.09
C VAL A 163 -14.74 -5.88 -6.91
N MET A 164 -13.87 -6.76 -6.39
CA MET A 164 -13.50 -8.01 -7.10
C MET A 164 -14.74 -8.84 -7.45
N ARG A 165 -15.71 -8.95 -6.54
CA ARG A 165 -16.98 -9.62 -6.83
C ARG A 165 -17.76 -8.92 -7.94
N LEU A 166 -17.81 -7.60 -7.96
CA LEU A 166 -18.49 -6.85 -9.03
C LEU A 166 -17.81 -7.04 -10.38
N VAL A 167 -16.48 -7.03 -10.43
CA VAL A 167 -15.72 -7.33 -11.66
C VAL A 167 -16.11 -8.69 -12.22
N ILE A 168 -16.19 -9.72 -11.37
CA ILE A 168 -16.63 -11.06 -11.80
C ILE A 168 -18.09 -11.03 -12.29
N GLN A 169 -18.98 -10.35 -11.58
CA GLN A 169 -20.40 -10.22 -11.98
C GLN A 169 -20.60 -9.50 -13.31
N HIS A 170 -19.69 -8.62 -13.69
CA HIS A 170 -19.74 -7.85 -14.93
C HIS A 170 -18.72 -8.37 -15.96
N SER A 171 -18.31 -9.64 -15.85
CA SER A 171 -17.45 -10.32 -16.83
C SER A 171 -16.13 -9.58 -17.13
N GLY A 172 -15.52 -8.98 -16.10
CA GLY A 172 -14.26 -8.25 -16.21
C GLY A 172 -14.39 -6.74 -16.45
N ASP A 173 -15.61 -6.21 -16.63
CA ASP A 173 -15.82 -4.77 -16.73
C ASP A 173 -15.58 -4.07 -15.37
N ASN A 174 -15.19 -2.80 -15.42
CA ASN A 174 -14.95 -1.93 -14.27
C ASN A 174 -15.89 -0.71 -14.23
N GLN A 175 -16.85 -0.62 -15.14
CA GLN A 175 -17.85 0.45 -15.19
C GLN A 175 -19.05 0.18 -14.26
N PHE A 176 -18.79 0.04 -12.97
CA PHE A 176 -19.82 -0.11 -11.95
C PHE A 176 -19.70 0.93 -10.83
N ARG A 177 -20.80 1.19 -10.14
CA ARG A 177 -20.78 2.04 -8.95
C ARG A 177 -20.11 1.30 -7.80
N LEU A 178 -19.24 2.00 -7.08
CA LEU A 178 -18.62 1.44 -5.88
C LEU A 178 -19.70 1.06 -4.84
N PRO A 179 -19.61 -0.15 -4.26
CA PRO A 179 -20.65 -0.65 -3.37
C PRO A 179 -20.58 0.02 -1.99
N HIS A 180 -21.71 0.55 -1.54
CA HIS A 180 -21.86 1.06 -0.17
C HIS A 180 -22.31 -0.04 0.78
N LEU A 181 -21.34 -0.70 1.42
CA LEU A 181 -21.61 -1.85 2.31
C LEU A 181 -22.13 -1.48 3.72
N GLY A 182 -22.34 -0.19 4.04
CA GLY A 182 -22.79 0.23 5.38
C GLY A 182 -21.86 -0.20 6.52
N LYS A 183 -20.56 -0.32 6.26
CA LYS A 183 -19.57 -0.98 7.13
C LYS A 183 -19.56 -0.45 8.56
N ASP A 184 -19.68 0.86 8.76
CA ASP A 184 -19.67 1.46 10.10
C ASP A 184 -20.92 1.11 10.90
N ALA A 185 -22.09 1.01 10.24
CA ALA A 185 -23.32 0.58 10.89
C ALA A 185 -23.25 -0.90 11.27
N LEU A 186 -22.74 -1.76 10.38
CA LEU A 186 -22.52 -3.18 10.66
C LEU A 186 -21.52 -3.39 11.79
N ARG A 187 -20.43 -2.61 11.83
CA ARG A 187 -19.44 -2.68 12.92
C ARG A 187 -20.06 -2.31 14.26
N ARG A 188 -20.84 -1.23 14.34
CA ARG A 188 -21.55 -0.83 15.57
C ARG A 188 -22.56 -1.90 16.05
N ALA A 189 -23.15 -2.64 15.12
CA ALA A 189 -24.07 -3.73 15.42
C ALA A 189 -23.37 -5.07 15.74
N GLY A 190 -22.04 -5.14 15.68
CA GLY A 190 -21.30 -6.40 15.86
C GLY A 190 -21.51 -7.42 14.73
N ALA A 191 -21.98 -6.97 13.57
CA ALA A 191 -22.39 -7.80 12.45
C ALA A 191 -21.53 -7.59 11.18
N LEU A 192 -20.39 -6.90 11.31
CA LEU A 192 -19.47 -6.70 10.20
C LEU A 192 -18.83 -8.04 9.81
N MET A 193 -18.90 -8.38 8.52
CA MET A 193 -18.27 -9.58 7.99
C MET A 193 -16.74 -9.44 8.00
N GLU A 194 -16.04 -10.55 8.27
CA GLU A 194 -14.58 -10.58 8.10
C GLU A 194 -14.17 -10.56 6.62
N ASN A 195 -14.97 -11.21 5.76
CA ASN A 195 -14.76 -11.26 4.31
C ASN A 195 -16.09 -11.17 3.55
N VAL A 196 -16.05 -10.60 2.35
CA VAL A 196 -17.21 -10.55 1.44
C VAL A 196 -17.38 -11.91 0.75
N SER A 197 -18.57 -12.48 0.84
CA SER A 197 -18.90 -13.74 0.16
C SER A 197 -19.02 -13.55 -1.37
N CYS A 198 -18.40 -14.47 -2.12
CA CYS A 198 -18.58 -14.61 -3.56
C CYS A 198 -19.46 -15.84 -3.86
N PRO A 199 -20.64 -15.68 -4.48
CA PRO A 199 -21.47 -16.81 -4.90
C PRO A 199 -20.74 -17.75 -5.87
N VAL A 200 -20.82 -19.06 -5.66
CA VAL A 200 -20.18 -20.08 -6.51
C VAL A 200 -20.65 -20.00 -7.96
N ALA A 201 -21.89 -19.59 -8.21
CA ALA A 201 -22.44 -19.40 -9.55
C ALA A 201 -21.69 -18.35 -10.40
N LEU A 202 -20.89 -17.49 -9.77
CA LEU A 202 -20.05 -16.50 -10.46
C LEU A 202 -18.67 -17.04 -10.85
N LEU A 203 -18.30 -18.24 -10.39
CA LEU A 203 -16.98 -18.85 -10.63
C LEU A 203 -17.02 -19.90 -11.76
N ALA A 204 -18.16 -20.04 -12.44
CA ALA A 204 -18.42 -21.05 -13.47
C ALA A 204 -18.14 -20.51 -14.89
#